data_AF-A0A3E1EXW1-F1
#
_entry.id   AF-A0A3E1EXW1-F1
#
_cell.length_a   1.000
_cell.length_b   1.000
_cell.length_c   1.000
_cell.angle_alpha   90.00
_cell.angle_beta   90.00
_cell.angle_gamma   90.00
#
_symmetry.space_group_name_H-M   'P 1'
#
loop_
_entity.id
_entity.type
_entity.pdbx_description
1 polymer ?
#
loop_
_entity_poly.entity_id
_entity_poly.type
_entity_poly.pdbx_seq_one_letter_code
_entity_poly.pdbx_strand_id
1 'polypeptide(L)'
;MTILKDNLLFGVFFAVLALIHKTLYSFFPELYFGDEIILSYALLFILNSLGSTLFHLGNNGSFKVDFAQLYLAFTTIQMLGCFAFAAFIKIGYPENAKPALIQFVILFFCSLIFQTIYFVKTRVKQ
;
A
#
# COMPACT_ATOMS: atom_id res chain seq x y z
N MET A 1 -6.65 5.42 -18.56
CA MET A 1 -5.98 6.06 -17.40
C MET A 1 -4.52 5.62 -17.40
N THR A 2 -3.57 6.56 -17.34
CA THR A 2 -2.13 6.25 -17.44
C THR A 2 -1.58 5.79 -16.09
N ILE A 3 -0.73 4.76 -16.07
CA ILE A 3 -0.06 4.25 -14.85
C ILE A 3 0.60 5.40 -14.07
N LEU A 4 1.17 6.38 -14.78
CA LEU A 4 1.80 7.56 -14.18
C LEU A 4 0.82 8.36 -13.30
N LYS A 5 -0.43 8.54 -13.74
CA LYS A 5 -1.44 9.29 -12.97
C LYS A 5 -1.82 8.54 -11.69
N ASP A 6 -1.97 7.23 -11.78
CA ASP A 6 -2.29 6.37 -10.63
C ASP A 6 -1.16 6.41 -9.61
N ASN A 7 0.09 6.24 -10.06
CA ASN A 7 1.26 6.28 -9.20
C ASN A 7 1.47 7.66 -8.57
N LEU A 8 1.21 8.74 -9.29
CA LEU A 8 1.26 10.08 -8.70
C LEU A 8 0.22 10.22 -7.59
N LEU A 9 -1.01 9.73 -7.80
CA LEU A 9 -2.05 9.79 -6.78
C LEU A 9 -1.68 8.95 -5.55
N PHE A 10 -1.19 7.73 -5.73
CA PHE A 10 -0.73 6.90 -4.63
C PHE A 10 0.46 7.52 -3.91
N GLY A 11 1.41 8.12 -4.64
CA GLY A 11 2.54 8.82 -4.06
C GLY A 11 2.10 9.99 -3.19
N VAL A 12 1.17 10.81 -3.67
CA VAL A 12 0.58 11.91 -2.90
C VAL A 12 -0.16 11.37 -1.67
N PHE A 13 -0.96 10.31 -1.82
CA PHE A 13 -1.67 9.70 -0.71
C PHE A 13 -0.72 9.24 0.41
N PHE A 14 0.33 8.49 0.08
CA PHE A 14 1.29 8.02 1.08
C PHE A 14 2.14 9.14 1.66
N ALA A 15 2.50 10.16 0.87
CA ALA A 15 3.20 11.34 1.36
C ALA A 15 2.35 12.11 2.39
N VAL A 16 1.06 12.31 2.10
CA VAL A 16 0.11 12.94 3.04
C VAL A 16 -0.05 12.10 4.30
N LEU A 17 -0.21 10.77 4.15
CA LEU A 17 -0.35 9.87 5.30
C LEU A 17 0.89 9.86 6.18
N ALA A 18 2.09 9.87 5.59
CA ALA A 18 3.36 9.98 6.30
C ALA A 18 3.49 11.34 7.01
N LEU A 19 3.07 12.43 6.38
CA LEU A 19 3.08 13.76 6.98
C LEU A 19 2.13 13.84 8.19
N ILE A 20 0.91 13.32 8.07
CA ILE A 20 -0.05 13.23 9.17
C ILE A 20 0.55 12.41 10.31
N HIS A 21 1.13 11.25 10.01
CA HIS A 21 1.69 10.37 11.03
C HIS A 21 2.89 11.02 11.75
N LYS A 22 3.80 11.65 11.01
CA LYS A 22 4.92 12.42 11.58
C LYS A 22 4.44 13.58 12.45
N THR A 23 3.34 14.23 12.04
CA THR A 23 2.73 15.31 12.82
C THR A 23 2.12 14.76 14.11
N LEU A 24 1.38 13.66 14.05
CA LEU A 24 0.84 12.99 15.24
C LEU A 24 1.95 12.57 16.21
N TYR A 25 3.05 12.03 15.70
CA TYR A 25 4.23 11.71 16.50
C TYR A 25 4.77 12.94 17.26
N SER A 26 4.80 14.12 16.63
CA SER A 26 5.25 15.35 17.29
C SER A 26 4.35 15.81 18.45
N PHE A 27 3.05 15.46 18.42
CA PHE A 27 2.10 15.75 19.50
C PHE A 27 2.04 14.64 20.55
N PHE A 28 2.31 13.40 20.15
CA PHE A 28 2.27 12.21 21.00
C PHE A 28 3.54 11.38 20.80
N PRO A 29 4.67 11.75 21.45
CA PRO A 29 5.97 11.11 21.25
C PRO A 29 6.02 9.63 21.67
N GLU A 30 5.00 9.16 22.40
CA GLU A 30 4.81 7.75 22.74
C GLU A 30 4.45 6.89 21.51
N LEU A 31 3.97 7.50 20.43
CA LEU A 31 3.84 6.83 19.14
C LEU A 31 5.24 6.54 18.59
N TYR A 32 5.50 5.29 18.29
CA TYR A 32 6.77 4.91 17.69
C TYR A 32 6.87 5.39 16.23
N PHE A 33 7.95 6.08 15.85
CA PHE A 33 8.18 6.51 14.47
C PHE A 33 9.67 6.38 14.11
N GLY A 34 10.07 5.22 13.60
CA GLY A 34 11.44 4.95 13.12
C GLY A 34 11.51 4.64 11.62
N ASP A 35 12.65 4.09 11.20
CA ASP A 35 12.96 3.83 9.78
C ASP A 35 12.05 2.77 9.15
N GLU A 36 11.70 1.73 9.91
CA GLU A 36 10.71 0.71 9.59
C GLU A 36 9.30 1.26 9.30
N ILE A 37 8.90 2.38 9.93
CA ILE A 37 7.66 3.08 9.57
C ILE A 37 7.80 3.77 8.22
N ILE A 38 8.97 4.36 7.91
CA ILE A 38 9.24 4.95 6.59
C ILE A 38 9.25 3.85 5.50
N LEU A 39 9.90 2.72 5.79
CA LEU A 39 9.92 1.55 4.90
C LEU A 39 8.52 0.99 4.65
N SER A 40 7.64 1.04 5.66
CA SER A 40 6.24 0.64 5.53
C SER A 40 5.52 1.45 4.44
N TYR A 41 5.69 2.78 4.42
CA TYR A 41 5.11 3.63 3.38
C TYR A 41 5.67 3.32 2.00
N ALA A 42 6.99 3.12 1.89
CA ALA A 42 7.64 2.79 0.64
C ALA A 42 7.12 1.46 0.07
N LEU A 43 7.03 0.42 0.90
CA LEU A 43 6.48 -0.87 0.49
C LEU A 43 5.04 -0.74 0.04
N LEU A 44 4.17 -0.10 0.85
CA LEU A 44 2.76 0.05 0.50
C LEU A 44 2.60 0.80 -0.82
N PHE A 45 3.39 1.84 -1.06
CA PHE A 45 3.43 2.53 -2.34
C PHE A 45 3.81 1.59 -3.50
N ILE A 46 4.88 0.82 -3.36
CA ILE A 46 5.33 -0.14 -4.38
C ILE A 46 4.22 -1.16 -4.69
N LEU A 47 3.59 -1.73 -3.65
CA LEU A 47 2.50 -2.68 -3.84
C LEU A 47 1.32 -2.03 -4.59
N ASN A 48 0.93 -0.81 -4.24
CA ASN A 48 -0.15 -0.10 -4.95
C ASN A 48 0.22 0.18 -6.42
N SER A 49 1.47 0.52 -6.71
CA SER A 49 1.98 0.71 -8.08
C SER A 49 1.95 -0.60 -8.88
N LEU A 50 2.30 -1.74 -8.27
CA LEU A 50 2.14 -3.05 -8.88
C LEU A 50 0.68 -3.34 -9.21
N GLY A 51 -0.25 -2.96 -8.31
CA GLY A 51 -1.68 -3.03 -8.56
C GLY A 51 -2.11 -2.23 -9.78
N SER A 52 -1.76 -0.95 -9.84
CA SER A 52 -2.09 -0.11 -11.01
C SER A 52 -1.55 -0.70 -12.32
N THR A 53 -0.31 -1.23 -12.28
CA THR A 53 0.32 -1.87 -13.42
C THR A 53 -0.44 -3.12 -13.85
N LEU A 54 -0.81 -4.00 -12.91
CA LEU A 54 -1.58 -5.21 -13.17
C LEU A 54 -2.95 -4.89 -13.78
N PHE A 55 -3.66 -3.90 -13.24
CA PHE A 55 -4.93 -3.43 -13.80
C PHE A 55 -4.78 -2.79 -15.18
N HIS A 56 -3.69 -2.07 -15.44
CA HIS A 56 -3.42 -1.50 -16.76
C HIS A 56 -3.15 -2.58 -17.81
N LEU A 57 -2.30 -3.57 -17.48
CA LEU A 57 -1.98 -4.67 -18.39
C LEU A 57 -3.19 -5.58 -18.64
N GLY A 58 -3.95 -5.91 -17.59
CA GLY A 58 -5.13 -6.76 -17.68
C GLY A 58 -6.29 -6.16 -18.51
N ASN A 59 -6.40 -4.82 -18.54
CA ASN A 59 -7.43 -4.13 -19.33
C ASN A 59 -7.02 -3.82 -20.77
N ASN A 60 -5.71 -3.79 -21.07
CA ASN A 60 -5.18 -3.45 -22.40
C ASN A 60 -4.67 -4.67 -23.19
N GLY A 61 -4.71 -5.87 -22.60
CA GLY A 61 -4.31 -7.11 -23.26
C GLY A 61 -5.34 -7.65 -24.25
N SER A 62 -4.91 -8.54 -25.14
CA SER A 62 -5.75 -9.21 -26.14
C SER A 62 -6.89 -10.03 -25.52
N PHE A 63 -6.72 -10.46 -24.27
CA PHE A 63 -7.75 -11.09 -23.44
C PHE A 63 -8.05 -10.15 -22.28
N LYS A 64 -9.21 -9.47 -22.32
CA LYS A 64 -9.67 -8.60 -21.21
C LYS A 64 -9.94 -9.50 -20.00
N VAL A 65 -9.11 -9.35 -18.96
CA VAL A 65 -9.29 -10.08 -17.70
C VAL A 65 -10.37 -9.39 -16.88
N ASP A 66 -11.23 -10.18 -16.24
CA ASP A 66 -12.31 -9.63 -15.41
C ASP A 66 -11.73 -8.85 -14.19
N PHE A 67 -12.41 -7.77 -13.80
CA PHE A 67 -11.99 -6.94 -12.67
C PHE A 67 -11.81 -7.74 -11.38
N ALA A 68 -12.73 -8.67 -11.08
CA ALA A 68 -12.65 -9.46 -9.85
C ALA A 68 -11.42 -10.38 -9.86
N GLN A 69 -11.05 -10.93 -11.02
CA GLN A 69 -9.85 -11.75 -11.18
C GLN A 69 -8.57 -10.92 -10.99
N LEU A 70 -8.49 -9.74 -11.62
CA LEU A 70 -7.36 -8.82 -11.44
C LEU A 70 -7.25 -8.35 -9.99
N TYR A 71 -8.37 -8.05 -9.36
CA TYR A 71 -8.40 -7.64 -7.96
C TYR A 71 -7.91 -8.76 -7.03
N LEU A 72 -8.36 -10.00 -7.25
CA LEU A 72 -7.93 -11.17 -6.48
C LEU A 72 -6.43 -11.43 -6.64
N ALA A 73 -5.92 -11.39 -7.88
CA ALA A 73 -4.50 -11.57 -8.16
C ALA A 73 -3.67 -10.48 -7.47
N PHE A 74 -4.11 -9.22 -7.58
CA PHE A 74 -3.47 -8.10 -6.93
C PHE A 74 -3.46 -8.24 -5.40
N THR A 75 -4.61 -8.51 -4.76
CA THR A 75 -4.66 -8.63 -3.30
C THR A 75 -3.83 -9.81 -2.80
N THR A 76 -3.71 -10.88 -3.59
CA THR A 76 -2.82 -12.01 -3.28
C THR A 76 -1.36 -11.57 -3.26
N ILE A 77 -0.90 -10.87 -4.29
CA ILE A 77 0.46 -10.30 -4.35
C ILE A 77 0.70 -9.34 -3.18
N GLN A 78 -0.29 -8.49 -2.88
CA GLN A 78 -0.21 -7.53 -1.80
C GLN A 78 -0.06 -8.23 -0.43
N MET A 79 -0.85 -9.28 -0.17
CA MET A 79 -0.76 -10.08 1.06
C MET A 79 0.60 -10.77 1.18
N LEU A 80 1.11 -11.38 0.10
CA LEU A 80 2.44 -11.98 0.08
C LEU A 80 3.55 -10.95 0.40
N GLY A 81 3.48 -9.76 -0.22
CA GLY A 81 4.40 -8.66 0.06
C GLY A 81 4.34 -8.18 1.52
N CYS A 82 3.13 -8.08 2.08
CA CYS A 82 2.93 -7.70 3.48
C CYS A 82 3.48 -8.75 4.45
N PHE A 83 3.31 -10.04 4.16
CA PHE A 83 3.88 -11.11 4.98
C PHE A 83 5.41 -11.15 4.91
N ALA A 84 5.98 -11.00 3.70
CA ALA A 84 7.42 -10.91 3.53
C ALA A 84 8.00 -9.73 4.31
N PHE A 85 7.35 -8.56 4.26
CA PHE A 85 7.77 -7.40 5.01
C PHE A 85 7.60 -7.56 6.52
N ALA A 86 6.51 -8.16 6.98
CA ALA A 86 6.31 -8.43 8.41
C ALA A 86 7.42 -9.36 8.96
N ALA A 87 7.82 -10.37 8.19
CA ALA A 87 8.96 -11.21 8.52
C ALA A 87 10.27 -10.43 8.54
N PHE A 88 10.50 -9.56 7.53
CA PHE A 88 11.66 -8.69 7.48
C PHE A 88 11.75 -7.76 8.70
N ILE A 89 10.66 -7.12 9.11
CA ILE A 89 10.63 -6.27 10.31
C ILE A 89 10.94 -7.08 11.57
N LYS A 90 10.35 -8.27 11.71
CA LYS A 90 10.59 -9.13 12.87
C LYS A 90 12.05 -9.57 13.00
N ILE A 91 12.71 -9.83 11.88
CA ILE A 91 14.11 -10.31 11.85
C ILE A 91 15.10 -9.14 11.94
N GLY A 92 14.86 -8.06 11.19
CA GLY A 92 15.78 -6.93 11.08
C GLY A 92 15.67 -5.89 12.21
N TYR A 93 14.51 -5.79 12.86
CA TYR A 93 14.21 -4.76 13.87
C TYR A 93 13.58 -5.38 15.13
N PRO A 94 14.26 -6.33 15.81
CA PRO A 94 13.66 -7.13 16.88
C PRO A 94 13.11 -6.31 18.05
N GLU A 95 13.78 -5.23 18.44
CA GLU A 95 13.37 -4.37 19.56
C GLU A 95 12.10 -3.57 19.26
N ASN A 96 11.89 -3.23 17.99
CA ASN A 96 10.79 -2.37 17.55
C ASN A 96 9.73 -3.11 16.74
N ALA A 97 9.87 -4.42 16.58
CA ALA A 97 9.00 -5.21 15.72
C ALA A 97 7.54 -5.11 16.11
N LYS A 98 7.22 -5.19 17.42
CA LYS A 98 5.83 -5.13 17.90
C LYS A 98 5.13 -3.81 17.53
N PRO A 99 5.63 -2.62 17.93
CA PRO A 99 4.98 -1.36 17.58
C PRO A 99 4.98 -1.13 16.06
N ALA A 100 6.06 -1.46 15.36
CA ALA A 100 6.15 -1.32 13.91
C ALA A 100 5.09 -2.15 13.17
N LEU A 101 4.91 -3.42 13.55
CA LEU A 101 3.94 -4.31 12.91
C LEU A 101 2.49 -3.87 13.17
N ILE A 102 2.18 -3.39 14.37
CA ILE A 102 0.83 -2.87 14.69
C ILE A 102 0.52 -1.67 13.78
N GLN A 103 1.44 -0.71 13.69
CA GLN A 103 1.26 0.45 12.85
C GLN A 103 1.22 0.09 11.37
N PHE A 104 2.06 -0.85 10.92
CA PHE A 104 2.04 -1.36 9.55
C PHE A 104 0.66 -1.93 9.18
N VAL A 105 0.03 -2.70 10.07
CA VAL A 105 -1.32 -3.23 9.85
C VAL A 105 -2.35 -2.11 9.70
N ILE A 106 -2.28 -1.07 10.53
CA ILE A 106 -3.16 0.10 10.43
C ILE A 106 -2.96 0.80 9.08
N LEU A 107 -1.70 1.08 8.71
CA LEU A 107 -1.35 1.70 7.44
C LEU A 107 -1.81 0.86 6.24
N PHE A 108 -1.66 -0.46 6.33
CA PHE A 108 -2.13 -1.41 5.32
C PHE A 108 -3.65 -1.31 5.14
N PHE A 109 -4.44 -1.28 6.21
CA PHE A 109 -5.90 -1.12 6.10
C PHE A 109 -6.30 0.24 5.52
N CYS A 110 -5.65 1.33 5.94
CA CYS A 110 -5.88 2.65 5.34
C CYS A 110 -5.59 2.63 3.84
N SER A 111 -4.47 2.01 3.43
CA SER A 111 -4.12 1.81 2.02
C SER A 111 -5.17 0.97 1.30
N LEU A 112 -5.57 -0.17 1.87
CA LEU A 112 -6.50 -1.10 1.24
C LEU A 112 -7.84 -0.41 0.96
N ILE A 113 -8.38 0.33 1.94
CA ILE A 113 -9.64 1.08 1.78
C ILE A 113 -9.52 2.11 0.66
N PHE A 114 -8.48 2.96 0.73
CA PHE A 114 -8.25 4.00 -0.28
C PHE A 114 -8.16 3.41 -1.70
N GLN A 115 -7.34 2.37 -1.82
CA GLN A 115 -7.07 1.71 -3.07
C GLN A 115 -8.28 0.98 -3.63
N THR A 116 -9.06 0.28 -2.79
CA THR A 116 -10.31 -0.38 -3.18
C THR A 116 -11.29 0.64 -3.76
N ILE A 117 -11.54 1.73 -3.04
CA ILE A 117 -12.44 2.80 -3.48
C ILE A 117 -11.96 3.37 -4.82
N TYR A 118 -10.65 3.62 -4.95
CA TYR A 118 -10.06 4.17 -6.16
C TYR A 118 -10.24 3.22 -7.36
N PHE A 119 -9.88 1.95 -7.24
CA PHE A 119 -10.01 0.98 -8.32
C PHE A 119 -11.46 0.73 -8.69
N VAL A 120 -12.38 0.60 -7.73
CA VAL A 120 -13.81 0.48 -8.03
C VAL A 120 -14.31 1.68 -8.84
N LYS A 121 -13.98 2.90 -8.41
CA LYS A 121 -14.43 4.13 -9.11
C LYS A 121 -13.84 4.26 -10.51
N THR A 122 -12.62 3.79 -10.73
CA THR A 122 -11.87 4.09 -11.95
C THR A 122 -11.82 2.93 -12.95
N ARG A 123 -12.06 1.69 -12.50
CA ARG A 123 -11.87 0.46 -13.30
C ARG A 123 -13.12 -0.41 -13.46
N VAL A 124 -14.14 -0.29 -12.61
CA VAL A 124 -15.38 -1.10 -12.73
C VAL A 124 -16.37 -0.53 -13.75
N LYS A 125 -16.26 0.76 -14.09
CA LYS A 125 -17.14 1.44 -15.07
C LYS A 125 -16.53 1.58 -16.48
N GLN A 126 -15.41 0.92 -16.77
CA GLN A 126 -14.73 0.89 -18.09
C GLN A 126 -14.69 -0.53 -18.64
#